data_AF-T1I2G1-F1
#
_entry.id   AF-T1I2G1-F1
#
_cell.length_a   1.000
_cell.length_b   1.000
_cell.length_c   1.000
_cell.angle_alpha   90.00
_cell.angle_beta   90.00
_cell.angle_gamma   90.00
#
_symmetry.space_group_name_H-M   'P 1'
#
loop_
_entity.id
_entity.type
_entity.pdbx_description
1 polymer ?
#
loop_
_entity_poly.entity_id
_entity_poly.type
_entity_poly.pdbx_seq_one_letter_code
_entity_poly.pdbx_strand_id
1 'polypeptide(L)'
;EAYSYYLSFSKKSSFDTTYGKYTAKHIQVDKVGKELEEHSITVTYLDTDYDSYSVVYVCGEIMENLFSLYAVQSRSQTLNQDVETKVKSALNGINLKLDKLSSIKDFGCKYDDSTL
;
A
#
# COMPACT_ATOMS: atom_id res chain seq x y z
N GLU A 1 -1.05 12.78 -21.80
CA GLU A 1 -1.60 12.06 -20.64
C GLU A 1 -1.03 10.65 -20.66
N ALA A 2 -0.57 10.18 -19.51
CA ALA A 2 -0.17 8.80 -19.30
C ALA A 2 -1.24 8.14 -18.44
N TYR A 3 -1.61 6.92 -18.78
CA TYR A 3 -2.55 6.10 -18.03
C TYR A 3 -1.75 4.98 -17.37
N SER A 4 -2.23 4.46 -16.24
CA SER A 4 -1.59 3.31 -15.63
C SER A 4 -2.61 2.36 -15.05
N TYR A 5 -2.25 1.09 -14.99
CA TYR A 5 -3.02 0.06 -14.32
C TYR A 5 -2.10 -0.91 -13.59
N TYR A 6 -2.63 -1.52 -12.52
CA TYR A 6 -1.94 -2.52 -11.73
C TYR A 6 -2.52 -3.90 -12.02
N LEU A 7 -1.67 -4.84 -12.47
CA LEU A 7 -1.98 -6.26 -12.56
C LEU A 7 -1.38 -6.98 -11.34
N SER A 8 -2.23 -7.36 -10.40
CA SER A 8 -1.79 -8.03 -9.16
C SER A 8 -1.94 -9.55 -9.27
N PHE A 9 -0.86 -10.28 -9.00
CA PHE A 9 -0.89 -11.74 -8.91
C PHE A 9 -0.60 -12.17 -7.48
N SER A 10 -1.53 -12.94 -6.91
CA SER A 10 -1.40 -13.45 -5.56
C SER A 10 -1.49 -14.96 -5.56
N LYS A 11 -0.49 -15.64 -5.00
CA LYS A 11 -0.58 -17.08 -4.75
C LYS A 11 -1.24 -17.28 -3.38
N LYS A 12 -2.20 -18.20 -3.28
CA LYS A 12 -2.86 -18.52 -2.00
C LYS A 12 -1.85 -18.82 -0.89
N SER A 13 -0.79 -19.56 -1.22
CA SER A 13 0.30 -19.89 -0.29
C SER A 13 1.05 -18.68 0.28
N SER A 14 0.99 -17.52 -0.39
CA SER A 14 1.60 -16.29 0.10
C SER A 14 0.78 -15.61 1.22
N PHE A 15 -0.37 -16.18 1.58
CA PHE A 15 -1.19 -15.78 2.73
C PHE A 15 -1.21 -16.83 3.84
N ASP A 16 -0.50 -17.96 3.69
CA ASP A 16 -0.41 -19.02 4.70
C ASP A 16 0.65 -18.71 5.79
N THR A 17 1.34 -17.57 5.68
CA THR A 17 2.32 -17.10 6.67
C THR A 17 1.70 -16.05 7.60
N THR A 18 2.40 -15.66 8.66
CA THR A 18 1.98 -14.56 9.54
C THR A 18 1.67 -13.26 8.78
N TYR A 19 2.30 -13.07 7.62
CA TYR A 19 2.08 -11.90 6.76
C TYR A 19 1.51 -12.32 5.40
N GLY A 20 0.46 -11.64 4.96
CA GLY A 20 -0.09 -11.81 3.62
C GLY A 20 0.75 -11.05 2.60
N LYS A 21 1.17 -11.68 1.50
CA LYS A 21 2.02 -11.04 0.49
C LYS A 21 1.54 -11.29 -0.93
N TYR A 22 1.64 -10.28 -1.78
CA TYR A 22 1.47 -10.41 -3.22
C TYR A 22 2.45 -9.55 -4.01
N THR A 23 2.65 -9.89 -5.28
CA THR A 23 3.46 -9.09 -6.21
C THR A 23 2.55 -8.55 -7.31
N ALA A 24 2.55 -7.24 -7.48
CA ALA A 24 1.85 -6.56 -8.55
C ALA A 24 2.84 -6.07 -9.60
N LYS A 25 2.42 -6.21 -10.85
CA LYS A 25 3.01 -5.52 -11.99
C LYS A 25 2.26 -4.21 -12.19
N HIS A 26 2.96 -3.10 -12.16
CA HIS A 26 2.45 -1.80 -12.55
C HIS A 26 2.89 -1.52 -13.98
N ILE A 27 1.92 -1.21 -14.84
CA ILE A 27 2.15 -0.98 -16.26
C ILE A 27 1.66 0.43 -16.58
N GLN A 28 2.58 1.27 -17.05
CA GLN A 28 2.25 2.59 -17.59
C GLN A 28 2.04 2.47 -19.10
N VAL A 29 0.97 3.09 -19.60
CA VAL A 29 0.62 3.11 -21.01
C VAL A 29 0.34 4.52 -21.49
N ASP A 30 0.53 4.76 -22.78
CA ASP A 30 0.04 5.98 -23.43
C ASP A 30 -1.47 5.94 -23.70
N LYS A 31 -2.00 7.02 -24.26
CA LYS A 31 -3.43 7.17 -24.60
C LYS A 31 -3.98 6.13 -25.59
N VAL A 32 -3.12 5.40 -26.32
CA VAL A 32 -3.54 4.34 -27.24
C VAL A 32 -3.26 2.95 -26.68
N GLY A 33 -2.83 2.86 -25.42
CA GLY A 33 -2.56 1.60 -24.72
C GLY A 33 -1.16 1.02 -25.00
N LYS A 34 -0.25 1.77 -25.62
CA LYS A 34 1.13 1.32 -25.80
C LYS A 34 1.86 1.37 -24.47
N GLU A 35 2.46 0.26 -24.07
CA GLU A 35 3.32 0.17 -22.88
C GLU A 35 4.52 1.12 -22.98
N LEU A 36 4.72 1.88 -21.90
CA LEU A 36 5.80 2.83 -21.72
C LEU A 36 6.82 2.31 -20.72
N GLU A 37 6.34 1.77 -19.61
CA GLU A 37 7.15 1.26 -18.50
C GLU A 37 6.42 0.12 -17.79
N GLU A 38 7.15 -0.93 -17.39
CA GLU A 38 6.68 -1.98 -16.49
C GLU A 38 7.60 -2.04 -15.28
N HIS A 39 7.02 -2.09 -14.08
CA HIS A 39 7.76 -2.44 -12.87
C HIS A 39 6.95 -3.32 -11.93
N SER A 40 7.67 -4.07 -11.08
CA SER A 40 7.05 -4.94 -10.08
C SER A 40 7.20 -4.36 -8.68
N ILE A 41 6.08 -4.32 -7.96
CA ILE A 41 6.05 -4.03 -6.52
C ILE A 41 5.57 -5.26 -5.77
N THR A 42 6.13 -5.47 -4.60
CA THR A 42 5.65 -6.42 -3.61
C THR A 42 4.93 -5.65 -2.52
N VAL A 43 3.72 -6.09 -2.18
CA VAL A 43 2.95 -5.58 -1.05
C VAL A 43 2.87 -6.69 0.00
N THR A 44 3.22 -6.34 1.24
CA THR A 44 3.16 -7.21 2.41
C THR A 44 2.24 -6.59 3.44
N TYR A 45 1.17 -7.28 3.80
CA TYR A 45 0.27 -6.92 4.90
C TYR A 45 0.90 -7.38 6.21
N LEU A 46 1.31 -6.41 7.02
CA LEU A 46 1.89 -6.61 8.34
C LEU A 46 0.80 -6.86 9.39
N ASP A 47 -0.33 -6.19 9.23
CA ASP A 47 -1.52 -6.38 10.06
C ASP A 47 -2.76 -5.84 9.32
N THR A 48 -3.92 -6.43 9.58
CA THR A 48 -5.19 -5.98 9.02
C THR A 48 -6.35 -6.67 9.73
N ASP A 49 -7.48 -5.98 9.88
CA ASP A 49 -8.73 -6.59 10.32
C ASP A 49 -9.68 -6.92 9.16
N TYR A 50 -9.20 -6.81 7.91
CA TYR A 50 -9.94 -7.04 6.67
C TYR A 50 -11.16 -6.13 6.43
N ASP A 51 -11.45 -5.21 7.34
CA ASP A 51 -12.66 -4.38 7.29
C ASP A 51 -12.30 -2.89 7.34
N SER A 52 -11.58 -2.48 8.38
CA SER A 52 -11.40 -1.07 8.72
C SER A 52 -9.98 -0.54 8.44
N TYR A 53 -8.94 -1.37 8.57
CA TYR A 53 -7.56 -0.94 8.39
C TYR A 53 -6.60 -2.02 7.85
N SER A 54 -5.46 -1.54 7.37
CA SER A 54 -4.28 -2.36 7.11
C SER A 54 -2.99 -1.58 7.38
N VAL A 55 -1.96 -2.30 7.81
CA VAL A 55 -0.58 -1.82 7.87
C VAL A 55 0.19 -2.58 6.80
N VAL A 56 0.73 -1.85 5.84
CA VAL A 56 1.40 -2.46 4.68
C VAL A 56 2.84 -1.99 4.56
N TYR A 57 3.70 -2.91 4.15
CA TYR A 57 5.02 -2.63 3.63
C TYR A 57 4.98 -2.86 2.11
N VAL A 58 5.41 -1.87 1.35
CA VAL A 58 5.53 -1.96 -0.11
C VAL A 58 6.99 -1.81 -0.46
N CYS A 59 7.51 -2.69 -1.32
CA CYS A 59 8.85 -2.57 -1.87
C CYS A 59 8.91 -3.01 -3.32
N GLY A 60 9.79 -2.38 -4.09
CA GLY A 60 9.97 -2.71 -5.49
C GLY A 60 11.05 -1.86 -6.12
N GLU A 61 11.18 -1.98 -7.42
CA GLU A 61 12.12 -1.21 -8.22
C GLU A 61 11.33 -0.41 -9.24
N ILE A 62 11.47 0.91 -9.24
CA ILE A 62 10.80 1.82 -10.18
C ILE A 62 11.90 2.58 -10.93
N MET A 63 11.94 2.47 -12.26
CA MET A 63 13.00 3.06 -13.09
C MET A 63 14.42 2.81 -12.53
N GLU A 64 14.75 1.54 -12.24
CA GLU A 64 16.05 1.11 -11.68
C GLU A 64 16.37 1.61 -10.25
N ASN A 65 15.40 2.28 -9.60
CA ASN A 65 15.56 2.74 -8.22
C ASN A 65 14.76 1.87 -7.27
N LEU A 66 15.44 1.34 -6.26
CA LEU A 66 14.79 0.65 -5.15
C LEU A 66 13.94 1.64 -4.37
N PHE A 67 12.68 1.30 -4.21
CA PHE A 67 11.72 2.04 -3.41
C PHE A 67 11.15 1.12 -2.34
N SER A 68 10.92 1.69 -1.16
CA SER A 68 10.05 1.06 -0.19
C SER A 68 9.32 2.10 0.66
N LEU A 69 8.10 1.75 1.07
CA LEU A 69 7.32 2.53 2.02
C LEU A 69 6.64 1.63 3.04
N TYR A 70 6.30 2.22 4.17
CA TYR A 70 5.30 1.71 5.09
C TYR A 70 4.09 2.63 5.01
N ALA A 71 2.89 2.06 4.93
CA ALA A 71 1.66 2.82 4.94
C ALA A 71 0.65 2.24 5.92
N VAL A 72 -0.09 3.13 6.57
CA VAL A 72 -1.31 2.80 7.31
C VAL A 72 -2.47 3.19 6.41
N GLN A 73 -3.30 2.21 6.07
CA GLN A 73 -4.49 2.39 5.25
C GLN A 73 -5.71 2.26 6.17
N SER A 74 -6.71 3.10 5.93
CA SER A 74 -7.93 3.15 6.74
C SER A 74 -9.12 3.48 5.86
N ARG A 75 -10.27 2.86 6.12
CA ARG A 75 -11.55 3.22 5.48
C ARG A 75 -12.09 4.56 5.95
N SER A 76 -11.58 5.08 7.07
CA SER A 76 -11.88 6.41 7.59
C SER A 76 -10.69 7.35 7.42
N GLN A 77 -10.95 8.62 7.13
CA GLN A 77 -9.91 9.67 7.06
C GLN A 77 -9.18 9.87 8.41
N THR A 78 -9.79 9.44 9.52
CA THR A 78 -9.17 9.44 10.84
C THR A 78 -9.26 8.06 11.49
N LEU A 79 -8.15 7.61 12.06
CA LEU A 79 -8.12 6.42 12.89
C LEU A 79 -8.93 6.66 14.17
N ASN A 80 -9.79 5.71 14.52
CA ASN A 80 -10.37 5.64 15.86
C ASN A 80 -9.35 5.04 16.85
N GLN A 81 -9.64 5.11 18.14
CA GLN A 81 -8.71 4.68 19.18
C GLN A 81 -8.35 3.18 19.13
N ASP A 82 -9.30 2.32 18.76
CA ASP A 82 -9.08 0.88 18.66
C ASP A 82 -8.15 0.55 17.50
N VAL A 83 -8.41 1.12 16.32
CA VAL A 83 -7.57 0.97 15.12
C VAL A 83 -6.18 1.55 15.37
N GLU A 84 -6.08 2.73 15.98
CA GLU A 84 -4.79 3.35 16.30
C GLU A 84 -3.95 2.47 17.24
N THR A 85 -4.60 1.80 18.20
CA THR A 85 -3.93 0.86 19.11
C THR A 85 -3.36 -0.35 18.36
N LYS A 86 -4.14 -0.95 17.46
CA LYS A 86 -3.69 -2.08 16.63
C LYS A 86 -2.55 -1.69 15.70
N VAL A 87 -2.69 -0.56 15.00
CA VAL A 87 -1.65 0.00 14.12
C VAL A 87 -0.35 0.26 14.90
N LYS A 88 -0.42 0.89 16.07
CA LYS A 88 0.77 1.09 16.93
C LYS A 88 1.41 -0.23 17.32
N SER A 89 0.62 -1.24 17.69
CA SER A 89 1.12 -2.58 18.02
C SER A 89 1.86 -3.21 16.84
N ALA A 90 1.27 -3.20 15.65
CA ALA A 90 1.87 -3.76 14.44
C ALA A 90 3.20 -3.06 14.06
N LEU A 91 3.22 -1.72 14.09
CA LEU A 91 4.42 -0.95 13.80
C LEU A 91 5.52 -1.16 14.86
N ASN A 92 5.15 -1.16 16.15
CA ASN A 92 6.11 -1.40 17.23
C ASN A 92 6.76 -2.78 17.12
N GLY A 93 6.01 -3.80 16.64
CA GLY A 93 6.53 -5.15 16.39
C GLY A 93 7.69 -5.19 15.37
N ILE A 94 7.85 -4.16 14.55
CA ILE A 94 8.95 -4.01 13.59
C ILE A 94 9.84 -2.79 13.90
N ASN A 95 9.82 -2.29 15.15
CA ASN A 95 10.58 -1.12 15.60
C ASN A 95 10.27 0.18 14.86
N LEU A 96 9.06 0.32 14.30
CA LEU A 96 8.56 1.55 13.69
C LEU A 96 7.51 2.19 14.63
N LYS A 97 7.40 3.51 14.62
CA LYS A 97 6.40 4.23 15.43
C LYS A 97 5.48 5.04 14.54
N LEU A 98 4.19 5.10 14.90
CA LEU A 98 3.16 5.81 14.14
C LEU A 98 3.47 7.30 13.96
N ASP A 99 4.04 7.95 14.98
CA ASP A 99 4.42 9.37 14.96
C ASP A 99 5.63 9.68 14.05
N LYS A 100 6.30 8.65 13.52
CA LYS A 100 7.37 8.79 12.53
C LYS A 100 6.90 8.68 11.09
N LEU A 101 5.64 8.27 10.87
CA LEU A 101 5.01 8.30 9.55
C LEU A 101 4.45 9.70 9.28
N SER A 102 4.49 10.11 8.01
CA SER A 102 3.83 11.35 7.58
C SER A 102 2.31 11.17 7.56
N SER A 103 1.60 12.01 8.32
CA SER A 103 0.13 12.03 8.32
C SER A 103 -0.39 12.79 7.12
N ILE A 104 -1.19 12.16 6.26
CA ILE A 104 -1.79 12.81 5.08
C ILE A 104 -2.96 13.75 5.43
N LYS A 105 -3.45 13.75 6.68
CA LYS A 105 -4.61 14.57 7.10
C LYS A 105 -4.38 16.07 6.88
N ASP A 106 -3.15 16.51 7.07
CA ASP A 106 -2.79 17.93 7.02
C ASP A 106 -2.39 18.39 5.60
N PHE A 107 -2.39 17.48 4.62
CA PHE A 107 -1.96 17.76 3.25
C PHE A 107 -3.08 18.24 2.32
N GLY A 108 -4.32 18.35 2.81
CA GLY A 108 -5.45 18.82 2.00
C GLY A 108 -5.70 17.94 0.76
N CYS A 109 -5.58 16.62 0.91
CA CYS A 109 -5.73 15.66 -0.17
C CYS A 109 -7.08 15.81 -0.89
N LYS A 110 -7.05 15.78 -2.23
CA LYS A 110 -8.25 15.69 -3.07
C LYS A 110 -8.44 14.24 -3.48
N TYR A 111 -9.56 13.66 -3.10
CA TYR A 111 -9.94 12.30 -3.47
C TYR A 111 -10.87 12.35 -4.68
N ASP A 112 -10.68 11.41 -5.60
CA ASP A 112 -11.62 11.15 -6.68
C ASP A 112 -12.39 9.87 -6.37
N ASP A 113 -13.48 10.02 -5.62
CA ASP A 113 -14.32 8.90 -5.19
C ASP A 113 -15.09 8.26 -6.36
N SER A 114 -15.03 8.83 -7.58
CA SER A 114 -15.72 8.28 -8.75
C SER A 114 -14.96 7.15 -9.44
N THR A 115 -13.66 7.00 -9.14
CA THR A 115 -12.76 6.01 -9.74
C THR A 115 -12.23 4.96 -8.74
N LEU A 116 -12.65 5.03 -7.47
CA LEU A 116 -12.33 4.11 -6.37
C LEU A 116 -13.50 3.17 -6.04
#